data_AF-A0A645I1D8-F1
#
_entry.id   AF-A0A645I1D8-F1
#
_cell.length_a   1.000
_cell.length_b   1.000
_cell.length_c   1.000
_cell.angle_alpha   90.00
_cell.angle_beta   90.00
_cell.angle_gamma   90.00
#
_symmetry.space_group_name_H-M   'P 1'
#
loop_
_entity.id
_entity.type
_entity.pdbx_description
1 polymer ?
#
loop_
_entity_poly.entity_id
_entity_poly.type
_entity_poly.pdbx_seq_one_letter_code
_entity_poly.pdbx_strand_id
1 'polypeptide(L)'
;MFTMTLRIILWSLLLIIPGIIKTYEYSMIPYLLCRNPEIPTEEAFAQSRLLTSGKKASLFVLGLSFIGWYILGSIPFGLGTPFVKAYESQTTAGIFNDWIRDTTPQY
;
A
#
# COMPACT_ATOMS: atom_id res chain seq x y z
N MET A 1 8.94 -31.10 15.53
CA MET A 1 8.96 -29.67 15.94
C MET A 1 9.10 -28.72 14.75
N PHE A 2 10.12 -28.86 13.88
CA PHE A 2 10.30 -27.99 12.69
C PHE A 2 9.12 -27.95 11.71
N THR A 3 8.62 -29.11 11.28
CA THR A 3 7.52 -29.21 10.30
C THR A 3 6.18 -28.68 10.81
N MET A 4 5.97 -28.65 12.13
CA MET A 4 4.80 -28.06 12.77
C MET A 4 4.89 -26.52 12.72
N THR A 5 6.06 -25.99 13.09
CA THR A 5 6.34 -24.54 13.08
C THR A 5 6.25 -23.97 11.65
N LEU A 6 6.80 -24.68 10.66
CA LEU A 6 6.71 -24.29 9.25
C LEU A 6 5.25 -24.17 8.76
N ARG A 7 4.39 -25.15 9.12
CA ARG A 7 2.96 -25.10 8.75
C ARG A 7 2.26 -23.92 9.40
N ILE A 8 2.51 -23.66 10.67
CA ILE A 8 1.91 -22.53 11.40
C ILE A 8 2.32 -21.20 10.76
N ILE A 9 3.59 -21.03 10.38
CA ILE A 9 4.08 -19.82 9.69
C ILE A 9 3.37 -19.65 8.34
N LEU A 10 3.29 -20.70 7.52
CA LEU A 10 2.61 -20.65 6.21
C LEU A 10 1.13 -20.29 6.35
N TRP A 11 0.42 -20.88 7.32
CA TRP A 11 -0.98 -20.54 7.61
C TRP A 11 -1.13 -19.10 8.11
N SER A 12 -0.24 -18.63 8.97
CA SER A 12 -0.25 -17.25 9.45
C SER A 12 0.00 -16.25 8.31
N LEU A 13 0.94 -16.56 7.40
CA LEU A 13 1.24 -15.74 6.23
C LEU A 13 0.01 -15.62 5.31
N LEU A 14 -0.72 -16.72 5.08
CA LEU A 14 -1.96 -16.73 4.31
C LEU A 14 -3.03 -15.78 4.87
N LEU A 15 -3.06 -15.57 6.19
CA LEU A 15 -4.01 -14.67 6.87
C LEU A 15 -3.51 -13.23 7.01
N ILE A 16 -2.20 -13.02 7.05
CA ILE A 16 -1.59 -11.68 7.10
C ILE A 16 -1.80 -10.94 5.76
N ILE A 17 -1.67 -11.66 4.64
CA ILE A 17 -1.84 -11.13 3.27
C ILE A 17 -3.21 -10.43 3.08
N PRO A 18 -4.37 -11.05 3.35
CA PRO A 18 -5.66 -10.39 3.19
C PRO A 18 -5.86 -9.20 4.15
N GLY A 19 -5.25 -9.23 5.34
CA GLY A 19 -5.26 -8.11 6.27
C GLY A 19 -4.55 -6.87 5.71
N ILE A 20 -3.34 -7.07 5.15
CA ILE A 20 -2.56 -5.99 4.51
C ILE A 20 -3.27 -5.49 3.24
N ILE A 21 -3.85 -6.41 2.46
CA ILE A 21 -4.62 -6.05 1.25
C ILE A 21 -5.78 -5.08 1.56
N LYS A 22 -6.46 -5.27 2.70
CA LYS A 22 -7.56 -4.39 3.11
C LYS A 22 -7.08 -2.99 3.50
N THR A 23 -5.89 -2.86 4.10
CA THR A 23 -5.35 -1.55 4.47
C THR A 23 -5.04 -0.65 3.27
N TYR A 24 -4.75 -1.24 2.10
CA TYR A 24 -4.49 -0.46 0.89
C TYR A 24 -5.72 0.27 0.33
N GLU A 25 -6.94 -0.15 0.67
CA GLU A 25 -8.16 0.56 0.26
C GLU A 25 -8.22 1.99 0.82
N TYR A 26 -7.50 2.23 1.92
CA TYR A 26 -7.46 3.52 2.61
C TYR A 26 -6.18 4.32 2.33
N SER A 27 -5.18 3.74 1.66
CA SER A 27 -3.90 4.43 1.42
C SER A 27 -4.02 5.58 0.43
N MET A 28 -5.07 5.61 -0.40
CA MET A 28 -5.25 6.64 -1.44
C MET A 28 -6.07 7.86 -0.99
N ILE A 29 -6.79 7.74 0.12
CA ILE A 29 -7.56 8.85 0.74
C ILE A 29 -6.72 10.11 0.98
N PRO A 30 -5.52 10.05 1.61
CA PRO A 30 -4.73 11.27 1.83
C PRO A 30 -4.33 11.97 0.53
N TYR A 31 -4.09 11.22 -0.54
CA TYR A 31 -3.77 11.80 -1.85
C TYR A 31 -4.99 12.45 -2.52
N LEU A 32 -6.18 11.89 -2.34
CA LEU A 32 -7.45 12.49 -2.80
C LEU A 32 -7.74 13.80 -2.06
N LEU A 33 -7.61 13.81 -0.74
CA LEU A 33 -7.82 14.99 0.11
C LEU A 33 -6.81 16.11 -0.20
N CYS A 34 -5.55 15.76 -0.48
CA CYS A 34 -4.55 16.73 -0.92
C CYS A 34 -4.93 17.40 -2.26
N ARG A 35 -5.60 16.68 -3.16
CA ARG A 35 -6.00 17.22 -4.47
C ARG A 35 -7.30 18.03 -4.39
N ASN A 36 -8.27 17.56 -3.61
CA ASN A 36 -9.53 18.25 -3.39
C ASN A 36 -9.88 18.25 -1.89
N PRO A 37 -9.54 19.30 -1.14
CA PRO A 37 -9.76 19.33 0.31
C PRO A 37 -11.23 19.49 0.71
N GLU A 38 -12.12 19.86 -0.22
CA GLU A 38 -13.56 20.07 0.03
C GLU A 38 -14.41 18.81 -0.18
N ILE A 39 -13.78 17.70 -0.62
CA ILE A 39 -14.48 16.42 -0.83
C ILE A 39 -15.11 15.91 0.48
N PRO A 40 -16.40 15.53 0.48
CA PRO A 40 -17.03 14.87 1.61
C PRO A 40 -16.29 13.58 1.96
N THR A 41 -16.12 13.30 3.25
CA THR A 41 -15.38 12.12 3.72
C THR A 41 -15.89 10.83 3.08
N GLU A 42 -17.21 10.63 2.99
CA GLU A 42 -17.81 9.44 2.37
C GLU A 42 -17.47 9.30 0.89
N GLU A 43 -17.44 10.41 0.14
CA GLU A 43 -17.04 10.42 -1.25
C GLU A 43 -15.56 10.07 -1.42
N ALA A 44 -14.69 10.55 -0.52
CA ALA A 44 -13.27 10.20 -0.54
C ALA A 44 -13.05 8.70 -0.33
N PHE A 45 -13.80 8.08 0.57
CA PHE A 45 -13.78 6.63 0.78
C PHE A 45 -14.30 5.88 -0.45
N ALA A 46 -15.41 6.31 -1.04
CA ALA A 46 -15.99 5.68 -2.23
C ALA A 46 -15.03 5.76 -3.42
N GLN A 47 -14.42 6.92 -3.68
CA GLN A 47 -13.45 7.12 -4.73
C GLN A 47 -12.18 6.29 -4.51
N SER A 48 -11.63 6.29 -3.29
CA SER A 48 -10.46 5.47 -2.94
C SER A 48 -10.71 3.98 -3.18
N ARG A 49 -11.91 3.50 -2.81
CA ARG A 49 -12.32 2.11 -3.04
C ARG A 49 -12.46 1.78 -4.52
N LEU A 50 -13.03 2.67 -5.32
CA LEU A 50 -13.15 2.48 -6.76
C LEU A 50 -11.78 2.46 -7.45
N LEU A 51 -10.90 3.39 -7.10
CA LEU A 51 -9.53 3.49 -7.63
C LEU A 51 -8.68 2.27 -7.31
N THR A 52 -8.83 1.70 -6.11
CA THR A 52 -8.08 0.53 -5.65
C THR A 52 -8.72 -0.81 -6.05
N SER A 53 -9.99 -0.80 -6.52
CA SER A 53 -10.71 -2.00 -6.92
C SER A 53 -10.01 -2.71 -8.07
N GLY A 54 -9.77 -4.02 -7.94
CA GLY A 54 -9.03 -4.82 -8.93
C GLY A 54 -7.50 -4.64 -8.92
N LYS A 55 -6.98 -3.58 -8.29
CA LYS A 55 -5.52 -3.30 -8.22
C LYS A 55 -4.88 -3.61 -6.86
N LYS A 56 -5.67 -4.09 -5.90
CA LYS A 56 -5.20 -4.44 -4.54
C LYS A 56 -4.03 -5.44 -4.50
N ALA A 57 -4.01 -6.40 -5.42
CA ALA A 57 -2.91 -7.37 -5.53
C ALA A 57 -1.58 -6.71 -5.95
N SER A 58 -1.65 -5.68 -6.81
CA SER A 58 -0.46 -4.92 -7.22
C SER A 58 0.13 -4.15 -6.04
N LEU A 59 -0.70 -3.51 -5.20
CA LEU A 59 -0.25 -2.85 -3.97
C LEU A 59 0.37 -3.83 -2.97
N PHE A 60 -0.17 -5.06 -2.90
CA PHE A 60 0.42 -6.10 -2.07
C PHE A 60 1.84 -6.48 -2.54
N VAL A 61 2.03 -6.74 -3.83
CA VAL A 61 3.35 -7.05 -4.39
C VAL A 61 4.31 -5.87 -4.19
N LEU A 62 3.82 -4.64 -4.34
CA LEU A 62 4.59 -3.43 -4.07
C LEU A 62 5.07 -3.39 -2.61
N GLY A 63 4.17 -3.54 -1.63
CA GLY A 63 4.54 -3.59 -0.22
C GLY A 63 5.54 -4.72 0.09
N LEU A 64 5.37 -5.89 -0.54
CA LEU A 64 6.30 -7.01 -0.40
C LEU A 64 7.71 -6.66 -0.90
N SER A 65 7.81 -5.89 -1.99
CA SER A 65 9.09 -5.43 -2.52
C SER A 65 9.81 -4.49 -1.54
N PHE A 66 9.06 -3.72 -0.75
CA PHE A 66 9.61 -2.79 0.25
C PHE A 66 10.06 -3.47 1.55
N ILE A 67 9.56 -4.67 1.87
CA ILE A 67 9.98 -5.41 3.09
C ILE A 67 11.50 -5.59 3.14
N GLY A 68 12.13 -5.96 2.02
CA GLY A 68 13.59 -6.11 1.96
C GLY A 68 14.33 -4.79 2.24
N TRP A 69 13.82 -3.68 1.71
CA TRP A 69 14.38 -2.35 1.93
C TRP A 69 14.22 -1.89 3.38
N TYR A 70 13.07 -2.16 4.00
CA TYR A 70 12.85 -1.87 5.42
C TYR A 70 13.77 -2.67 6.33
N ILE A 71 14.00 -3.95 6.01
CA ILE A 71 14.99 -4.78 6.72
C ILE A 71 16.38 -4.15 6.58
N LEU A 72 16.79 -3.80 5.36
CA LEU A 72 18.11 -3.20 5.11
C LEU A 72 18.27 -1.84 5.81
N GLY A 73 17.24 -1.00 5.76
CA GLY A 73 17.20 0.30 6.43
C GLY A 73 17.16 0.22 7.96
N SER A 74 16.78 -0.95 8.51
CA SER A 74 16.79 -1.22 9.96
C SER A 74 18.19 -1.57 10.49
N ILE A 75 19.07 -2.14 9.66
CA ILE A 75 20.44 -2.52 10.02
C ILE A 75 21.26 -1.36 10.63
N PRO A 76 21.28 -0.14 10.04
CA PRO A 76 21.98 1.00 10.64
C PRO A 76 21.14 1.67 11.76
N PHE A 77 20.68 0.91 12.76
CA PHE A 77 19.82 1.39 13.85
C PHE A 77 18.54 2.11 13.39
N GLY A 78 18.00 1.72 12.23
CA GLY A 78 16.78 2.34 11.69
C GLY A 78 17.00 3.66 10.95
N LEU A 79 18.23 4.16 10.81
CA LEU A 79 18.51 5.42 10.10
C LEU A 79 18.15 5.37 8.61
N GLY A 80 18.12 4.18 8.00
CA GLY A 80 17.72 4.00 6.60
C GLY A 80 16.19 4.01 6.40
N THR A 81 15.41 3.78 7.47
CA THR A 81 13.95 3.64 7.36
C THR A 81 13.22 4.89 6.87
N PRO A 82 13.61 6.14 7.22
CA PRO A 82 12.96 7.34 6.68
C PRO A 82 13.14 7.48 5.17
N PHE A 83 14.28 7.06 4.63
CA PHE A 83 14.56 7.08 3.19
C PHE A 83 13.70 6.07 2.44
N VAL A 84 13.59 4.86 2.98
CA VAL A 84 12.71 3.81 2.42
C VAL A 84 11.25 4.28 2.43
N LYS A 85 10.81 4.90 3.52
CA LYS A 85 9.45 5.45 3.65
C LYS A 85 9.18 6.58 2.65
N ALA A 86 10.14 7.50 2.47
CA ALA A 86 10.02 8.56 1.48
C ALA A 86 9.91 8.00 0.05
N TYR A 87 10.71 6.97 -0.26
CA TYR A 87 10.70 6.30 -1.55
C TYR A 87 9.39 5.50 -1.79
N GLU A 88 8.88 4.82 -0.77
CA GLU A 88 7.57 4.14 -0.79
C GLU A 88 6.43 5.14 -1.04
N SER A 89 6.45 6.28 -0.33
CA SER A 89 5.44 7.33 -0.51
C SER A 89 5.48 7.91 -1.93
N GLN A 90 6.67 8.18 -2.48
CA GLN A 90 6.80 8.66 -3.85
C GLN A 90 6.27 7.65 -4.88
N THR A 91 6.59 6.37 -4.69
CA THR A 91 6.13 5.30 -5.58
C THR A 91 4.60 5.16 -5.54
N THR A 92 4.02 5.22 -4.34
CA THR A 92 2.56 5.16 -4.15
C THR A 92 1.87 6.36 -4.79
N ALA A 93 2.45 7.56 -4.68
CA ALA A 93 1.94 8.77 -5.32
C ALA A 93 1.96 8.68 -6.86
N GLY A 94 3.02 8.10 -7.43
CA GLY A 94 3.11 7.85 -8.88
C GLY A 94 2.00 6.91 -9.36
N ILE A 95 1.84 5.77 -8.68
CA ILE A 95 0.78 4.78 -8.97
C ILE A 95 -0.61 5.41 -8.86
N PHE A 96 -0.85 6.22 -7.83
CA PHE A 96 -2.11 6.95 -7.67
C PHE A 96 -2.40 7.86 -8.87
N ASN A 97 -1.41 8.61 -9.34
CA ASN A 97 -1.57 9.51 -10.47
C ASN A 97 -1.85 8.75 -11.77
N ASP A 98 -1.17 7.62 -11.99
CA ASP A 98 -1.41 6.75 -13.14
C ASP A 98 -2.84 6.19 -13.13
N TRP A 99 -3.34 5.76 -11.97
CA TRP A 99 -4.67 5.19 -11.87
C TRP A 99 -5.79 6.20 -12.02
N ILE A 100 -5.60 7.41 -11.49
CA ILE A 100 -6.53 8.53 -11.74
C ILE A 100 -6.58 8.85 -13.22
N ARG A 101 -5.44 8.87 -13.91
CA ARG A 101 -5.39 9.11 -15.36
C ARG A 101 -6.16 8.04 -16.14
N ASP A 102 -6.04 6.77 -15.75
CA ASP A 102 -6.77 5.67 -16.38
C ASP A 102 -8.29 5.70 -16.12
N THR A 103 -8.72 6.15 -14.93
CA THR A 103 -10.15 6.12 -14.52
C THR A 103 -10.91 7.40 -14.87
N THR A 104 -10.23 8.53 -14.96
CA THR A 104 -10.79 9.82 -15.40
C THR A 104 -9.97 10.31 -16.59
N PRO A 105 -10.39 10.01 -17.84
CA PRO A 105 -9.65 10.37 -19.05
C PRO A 105 -9.81 11.86 -19.42
N GLN A 106 -9.89 12.75 -18.42
CA GLN A 106 -10.11 14.18 -18.63
C GLN A 106 -8.85 15.04 -18.80
N TYR A 107 -7.70 14.44 -19.14
CA TYR A 107 -6.52 15.15 -19.68
C TYR A 107 -5.71 14.24 -20.61
#